data_AF-A0A8C9AFX9-F1
#
_entry.id   AF-A0A8C9AFX9-F1
#
_cell.length_a   1.000
_cell.length_b   1.000
_cell.length_c   1.000
_cell.angle_alpha   90.00
_cell.angle_beta   90.00
_cell.angle_gamma   90.00
#
_symmetry.space_group_name_H-M   'P 1'
#
loop_
_entity.id
_entity.type
_entity.pdbx_description
1 polymer ?
#
loop_
_entity_poly.entity_id
_entity_poly.type
_entity_poly.pdbx_seq_one_letter_code
_entity_poly.pdbx_strand_id
1 'polypeptide(L)'
;MGSRVLDATTGLELRLLEMLPILLLLLLLCGLDWALYSIFDTIRHHSFLEYSFHSSHKLEVKVGGDSMLARLLRKTIGALNTSSETVMKSNNMPCLPQPVGLDARAYWRAALPTGLLLCLCLLQAFAYRLRRVIAAFYFPKREKKRILFFYNELLKKRAAFTKLRRAAIVRRAQQQKGPRHHLVDILHRRCPLLRPWLRRRCVVCLAPETPESYVCPTLDCEAVYCLSCWDDMQQRCPVCTPREELSSSAFSDSNDDTTYAE
;
A
#
# COMPACT_ATOMS: atom_id res chain seq x y z
N MET A 1 26.03 -12.91 -13.47
CA MET A 1 25.40 -13.42 -12.22
C MET A 1 24.28 -12.50 -11.72
N GLY A 2 24.25 -11.22 -12.11
CA GLY A 2 23.09 -10.34 -11.90
C GLY A 2 21.81 -10.84 -12.58
N SER A 3 21.89 -11.37 -13.80
CA SER A 3 20.70 -11.86 -14.54
C SER A 3 19.96 -12.97 -13.81
N ARG A 4 20.64 -13.99 -13.27
CA ARG A 4 19.99 -15.11 -12.55
C ARG A 4 19.38 -14.72 -11.21
N VAL A 5 19.90 -13.69 -10.54
CA VAL A 5 19.32 -13.18 -9.29
C VAL A 5 18.11 -12.29 -9.62
N LEU A 6 18.21 -11.49 -10.70
CA LEU A 6 17.09 -10.72 -11.22
C LEU A 6 15.94 -11.66 -11.65
N ASP A 7 16.25 -12.75 -12.37
CA ASP A 7 15.29 -13.77 -12.81
C ASP A 7 14.62 -14.50 -11.63
N ALA A 8 15.36 -14.75 -10.54
CA ALA A 8 14.80 -15.36 -9.34
C ALA A 8 13.90 -14.39 -8.56
N THR A 9 14.24 -13.11 -8.51
CA THR A 9 13.40 -12.08 -7.88
C THR A 9 12.15 -11.79 -8.72
N THR A 10 12.27 -11.68 -10.04
CA THR A 10 11.12 -11.46 -10.93
C THR A 10 10.20 -12.69 -10.94
N GLY A 11 10.75 -13.90 -10.87
CA GLY A 11 9.96 -15.12 -10.71
C GLY A 11 9.23 -15.21 -9.36
N LEU A 12 9.81 -14.68 -8.29
CA LEU A 12 9.14 -14.60 -6.98
C LEU A 12 7.98 -13.58 -6.99
N GLU A 13 8.23 -12.39 -7.51
CA GLU A 13 7.19 -11.34 -7.64
C GLU A 13 6.01 -11.83 -8.48
N LEU A 14 6.28 -12.56 -9.58
CA LEU A 14 5.25 -13.16 -10.42
C LEU A 14 4.45 -14.24 -9.68
N ARG A 15 5.11 -15.14 -8.95
CA ARG A 15 4.44 -16.17 -8.14
C ARG A 15 3.59 -15.55 -7.02
N LEU A 16 4.05 -14.46 -6.42
CA LEU A 16 3.31 -13.75 -5.38
C LEU A 16 2.05 -13.08 -5.96
N LEU A 17 2.17 -12.52 -7.16
CA LEU A 17 1.05 -11.94 -7.92
C LEU A 17 0.02 -13.00 -8.31
N GLU A 18 0.45 -14.21 -8.67
CA GLU A 18 -0.44 -15.35 -8.96
C GLU A 18 -1.17 -15.86 -7.70
N MET A 19 -0.56 -15.75 -6.52
CA MET A 19 -1.16 -16.16 -5.25
C MET A 19 -2.11 -15.12 -4.65
N LEU A 20 -1.98 -13.85 -5.05
CA LEU A 20 -2.81 -12.74 -4.60
C LEU A 20 -4.33 -12.95 -4.85
N PRO A 21 -4.81 -13.35 -6.04
CA PRO A 21 -6.25 -13.54 -6.27
C PRO A 21 -6.82 -14.68 -5.44
N ILE A 22 -6.05 -15.75 -5.21
CA ILE A 22 -6.47 -16.91 -4.40
C ILE A 22 -6.64 -16.49 -2.94
N LEU A 23 -5.70 -15.71 -2.41
CA LEU A 23 -5.79 -15.15 -1.06
C LEU A 23 -6.97 -14.19 -0.91
N LEU A 24 -7.18 -13.30 -1.88
CA LEU A 24 -8.29 -12.35 -1.87
C LEU A 24 -9.64 -13.07 -1.92
N LEU A 25 -9.78 -14.07 -2.78
CA LEU A 25 -10.99 -14.88 -2.88
C LEU A 25 -11.28 -15.62 -1.58
N LEU A 26 -10.26 -16.20 -0.95
CA LEU A 26 -10.40 -16.88 0.34
C LEU A 26 -10.87 -15.91 1.43
N LEU A 27 -10.24 -14.73 1.53
CA LEU A 27 -10.64 -13.70 2.49
C LEU A 27 -12.06 -13.20 2.26
N LEU A 28 -12.44 -13.00 0.99
CA LEU A 28 -13.80 -12.58 0.61
C LEU A 28 -14.83 -13.63 1.04
N LEU A 29 -14.59 -14.90 0.75
CA LEU A 29 -15.50 -16.00 1.11
C LEU A 29 -15.63 -16.15 2.62
N CYS A 30 -14.51 -16.10 3.35
CA CYS A 30 -14.52 -16.14 4.82
C CYS A 30 -15.27 -14.94 5.41
N GLY A 31 -15.05 -13.74 4.86
CA GLY A 31 -15.74 -12.53 5.30
C GLY A 31 -17.24 -12.56 5.02
N LEU A 32 -17.63 -13.11 3.87
CA LEU A 32 -19.04 -13.27 3.50
C LEU A 32 -19.75 -14.27 4.43
N ASP A 33 -19.14 -15.42 4.71
CA ASP A 33 -19.71 -16.41 5.63
C ASP A 33 -19.85 -15.84 7.06
N TRP A 34 -18.84 -15.11 7.55
CA TRP A 34 -18.93 -14.41 8.82
C TRP A 34 -20.04 -13.35 8.85
N ALA A 35 -20.17 -12.56 7.78
CA ALA A 35 -21.22 -11.56 7.67
C ALA A 35 -22.61 -12.19 7.64
N LEU A 36 -22.81 -13.26 6.86
CA LEU A 36 -24.07 -13.99 6.79
C LEU A 36 -24.43 -14.60 8.15
N TYR A 37 -23.48 -15.26 8.81
CA TYR A 37 -23.67 -15.79 10.15
C TYR A 37 -24.11 -14.70 11.14
N SER A 38 -23.41 -13.57 11.15
CA SER A 38 -23.71 -12.43 12.03
C SER A 38 -25.10 -11.85 11.76
N ILE A 39 -25.48 -11.69 10.49
CA ILE A 39 -26.81 -11.19 10.09
C ILE A 39 -27.89 -12.16 10.56
N PHE A 40 -27.76 -13.46 10.28
CA PHE A 40 -28.76 -14.45 10.68
C PHE A 40 -28.87 -14.60 12.20
N ASP A 41 -27.76 -14.53 12.92
CA ASP A 41 -27.78 -14.57 14.38
C ASP A 41 -28.40 -13.30 14.98
N THR A 42 -28.13 -12.13 14.41
CA THR A 42 -28.75 -10.86 14.80
C THR A 42 -30.26 -10.89 14.57
N ILE A 43 -30.71 -11.38 13.41
CA ILE A 43 -32.14 -11.55 13.10
C ILE A 43 -32.76 -12.49 14.14
N ARG A 44 -32.12 -13.62 14.45
CA ARG A 44 -32.63 -14.57 15.43
C ARG A 44 -32.80 -13.95 16.83
N HIS A 45 -31.82 -13.16 17.28
CA HIS A 45 -31.89 -12.52 18.60
C HIS A 45 -32.95 -11.41 18.68
N HIS A 46 -33.15 -10.64 17.62
CA HIS A 46 -34.09 -9.51 17.62
C HIS A 46 -35.51 -9.84 17.15
N SER A 47 -35.72 -10.96 16.45
CA SER A 47 -37.04 -11.38 15.95
C SER A 47 -37.73 -12.44 16.82
N PHE A 48 -37.07 -12.91 17.88
CA PHE A 48 -37.70 -13.83 18.83
C PHE A 48 -38.86 -13.13 19.56
N LEU A 49 -40.07 -13.65 19.38
CA LEU A 49 -41.29 -13.14 19.98
C LEU A 49 -42.04 -14.32 20.64
N GLU A 50 -42.29 -14.17 21.94
CA GLU A 50 -43.13 -15.08 22.71
C GLU A 50 -44.40 -14.33 23.13
N TYR A 51 -45.55 -14.75 22.60
CA TYR A 51 -46.85 -14.19 22.94
C TYR A 51 -47.57 -15.12 23.92
N SER A 52 -47.75 -14.66 25.16
CA SER A 52 -48.61 -15.30 26.15
C SER A 52 -49.99 -14.63 26.12
N PHE A 53 -50.96 -15.27 25.45
CA PHE A 53 -52.35 -14.84 25.50
C PHE A 53 -52.98 -15.35 26.80
N HIS A 54 -53.26 -14.43 27.73
CA HIS A 54 -54.03 -14.69 28.94
C HIS A 54 -55.46 -14.17 28.74
N SER A 55 -56.45 -15.08 28.69
CA SER A 55 -57.86 -14.71 28.70
C SER A 55 -58.52 -15.21 29.98
N SER A 56 -59.04 -14.29 30.79
CA SER A 56 -59.80 -14.58 32.01
C SER A 56 -61.25 -14.10 31.85
N HIS A 57 -62.19 -15.03 31.63
CA HIS A 57 -63.62 -14.71 31.59
C HIS A 57 -64.25 -15.03 32.96
N LYS A 58 -64.58 -13.99 33.73
CA LYS A 58 -65.32 -14.13 35.00
C LYS A 58 -66.78 -13.74 34.78
N LEU A 59 -67.64 -14.73 34.58
CA LEU A 59 -69.08 -14.52 34.42
C LEU A 59 -69.78 -14.80 35.76
N GLU A 60 -70.15 -13.75 36.51
CA GLU A 60 -70.86 -13.87 37.79
C GLU A 60 -72.35 -13.53 37.58
N VAL A 61 -73.22 -14.53 37.56
CA VAL A 61 -74.66 -14.36 37.36
C VAL A 61 -75.40 -14.50 38.69
N LYS A 62 -76.00 -13.41 39.19
CA LYS A 62 -76.82 -13.40 40.39
C LYS A 62 -78.30 -13.40 40.02
N VAL A 63 -79.03 -14.45 40.41
CA VAL A 63 -80.48 -14.58 40.18
C VAL A 63 -81.25 -14.10 41.42
N GLY A 64 -82.10 -13.08 41.30
CA GLY A 64 -82.96 -12.56 42.38
C GLY A 64 -84.35 -13.21 42.44
N GLY A 65 -85.00 -13.17 43.62
CA GLY A 65 -86.37 -13.64 43.87
C GLY A 65 -86.51 -15.09 44.38
N ASP A 66 -87.56 -15.39 45.14
CA ASP A 66 -87.75 -16.72 45.79
C ASP A 66 -88.74 -17.66 45.08
N SER A 67 -89.03 -17.40 43.82
CA SER A 67 -89.90 -18.27 43.01
C SER A 67 -89.25 -19.62 42.70
N MET A 68 -90.08 -20.63 42.41
CA MET A 68 -89.61 -21.99 42.06
C MET A 68 -88.71 -21.98 40.81
N LEU A 69 -88.99 -21.10 39.84
CA LEU A 69 -88.17 -20.88 38.64
C LEU A 69 -86.80 -20.26 38.99
N ALA A 70 -86.74 -19.26 39.87
CA ALA A 70 -85.49 -18.66 40.30
C ALA A 70 -84.57 -19.69 41.01
N ARG A 71 -85.18 -20.63 41.74
CA ARG A 71 -84.46 -21.72 42.42
C ARG A 71 -83.88 -22.75 41.44
N LEU A 72 -84.58 -23.05 40.34
CA LEU A 72 -84.07 -23.87 39.24
C LEU A 72 -82.94 -23.16 38.50
N LEU A 73 -83.12 -21.90 38.13
CA LEU A 73 -82.12 -21.11 37.41
C LEU A 73 -80.82 -20.94 38.23
N ARG A 74 -80.88 -20.77 39.55
CA ARG A 74 -79.66 -20.77 40.38
C ARG A 74 -78.94 -22.10 40.36
N LYS A 75 -79.67 -23.22 40.39
CA LYS A 75 -79.05 -24.56 40.37
C LYS A 75 -78.43 -24.89 39.01
N THR A 76 -79.04 -24.46 37.91
CA THR A 76 -78.51 -24.70 36.56
C THR A 76 -77.37 -23.74 36.21
N ILE A 77 -77.49 -22.46 36.55
CA ILE A 77 -76.49 -21.43 36.26
C ILE A 77 -75.31 -21.47 37.26
N GLY A 78 -75.54 -21.94 38.49
CA GLY A 78 -74.48 -22.17 39.46
C GLY A 78 -73.45 -23.21 39.01
N ALA A 79 -73.86 -24.17 38.18
CA ALA A 79 -72.96 -25.15 37.55
C ALA A 79 -72.15 -24.57 36.37
N LEU A 80 -72.56 -23.40 35.85
CA LEU A 80 -71.89 -22.66 34.78
C LEU A 80 -71.03 -21.50 35.31
N ASN A 81 -70.92 -21.34 36.63
CA ASN A 81 -69.99 -20.40 37.27
C ASN A 81 -68.57 -20.95 37.23
N THR A 82 -68.05 -21.15 36.02
CA THR A 82 -66.71 -21.63 35.74
C THR A 82 -65.85 -20.45 35.32
N SER A 83 -64.97 -19.99 36.21
CA SER A 83 -63.84 -19.14 35.84
C SER A 83 -62.85 -20.01 35.06
N SER A 84 -62.84 -19.90 33.73
CA SER A 84 -61.81 -20.55 32.92
C SER A 84 -60.65 -19.57 32.73
N GLU A 85 -59.48 -19.94 33.26
CA GLU A 85 -58.21 -19.28 32.95
C GLU A 85 -57.56 -20.08 31.82
N THR A 86 -57.52 -19.51 30.62
CA THR A 86 -56.86 -20.14 29.47
C THR A 86 -55.57 -19.38 29.19
N VAL A 87 -54.44 -20.08 29.35
CA VAL A 87 -53.10 -19.55 29.07
C VAL A 87 -52.60 -20.22 27.79
N MET A 88 -52.65 -19.50 26.67
CA MET A 88 -52.12 -19.95 25.40
C MET A 88 -50.75 -19.30 25.18
N LYS A 89 -49.68 -20.10 25.26
CA LYS A 89 -48.31 -19.65 24.93
C LYS A 89 -47.98 -20.04 23.49
N SER A 90 -47.72 -19.04 22.64
CA SER A 90 -47.30 -19.23 21.25
C SER A 90 -45.92 -18.63 21.04
N ASN A 91 -44.98 -19.40 20.48
CA ASN A 91 -43.63 -18.94 20.16
C ASN A 91 -43.35 -19.04 18.66
N ASN A 92 -42.50 -18.15 18.15
CA ASN A 92 -42.13 -18.11 16.73
C ASN A 92 -40.78 -18.80 16.43
N MET A 93 -40.20 -19.53 17.41
CA MET A 93 -38.96 -20.30 17.25
C MET A 93 -38.87 -21.17 15.99
N PRO A 94 -39.91 -21.94 15.58
CA PRO A 94 -39.81 -22.76 14.37
C PRO A 94 -39.73 -21.95 13.07
N CYS A 95 -40.04 -20.65 13.12
CA CYS A 95 -40.01 -19.74 11.98
C CYS A 95 -38.71 -18.92 11.90
N LEU A 96 -37.83 -18.99 12.92
CA LEU A 96 -36.58 -18.23 12.95
C LEU A 96 -35.47 -18.97 12.18
N PRO A 97 -34.63 -18.26 11.40
CA PRO A 97 -33.50 -18.87 10.73
C PRO A 97 -32.51 -19.41 11.77
N GLN A 98 -32.07 -20.66 11.59
CA GLN A 98 -30.98 -21.25 12.37
C GLN A 98 -29.65 -21.00 11.64
N PRO A 99 -28.79 -20.08 12.12
CA PRO A 99 -27.50 -19.85 11.49
C PRO A 99 -26.60 -21.07 11.68
N VAL A 100 -26.30 -21.78 10.60
CA VAL A 100 -25.29 -22.84 10.57
C VAL A 100 -24.04 -22.25 9.92
N GLY A 101 -23.06 -21.90 10.75
CA GLY A 101 -21.75 -21.45 10.27
C GLY A 101 -20.92 -22.61 9.73
N LEU A 102 -19.95 -22.32 8.87
CA LEU A 102 -19.01 -23.32 8.39
C LEU A 102 -18.13 -23.82 9.55
N ASP A 103 -17.94 -25.15 9.64
CA ASP A 103 -17.11 -25.74 10.69
C ASP A 103 -15.70 -25.14 10.71
N ALA A 104 -15.16 -24.87 11.89
CA ALA A 104 -13.77 -24.39 12.05
C ALA A 104 -12.76 -25.30 11.33
N ARG A 105 -13.04 -26.62 11.27
CA ARG A 105 -12.22 -27.60 10.54
C ARG A 105 -12.21 -27.36 9.04
N ALA A 106 -13.32 -26.91 8.44
CA ALA A 106 -13.41 -26.60 7.02
C ALA A 106 -12.58 -25.36 6.68
N TYR A 107 -12.65 -24.32 7.53
CA TYR A 107 -11.79 -23.14 7.42
C TYR A 107 -10.31 -23.48 7.45
N TRP A 108 -9.87 -24.27 8.43
CA TRP A 108 -8.47 -24.69 8.53
C TRP A 108 -8.03 -25.51 7.33
N ARG A 109 -8.88 -26.41 6.82
CA ARG A 109 -8.58 -27.23 5.65
C ARG A 109 -8.39 -26.40 4.38
N ALA A 110 -9.11 -25.28 4.24
CA ALA A 110 -8.97 -24.36 3.11
C ALA A 110 -7.79 -23.38 3.28
N ALA A 111 -7.57 -22.86 4.49
CA ALA A 111 -6.56 -21.84 4.75
C ALA A 111 -5.13 -22.40 4.85
N LEU A 112 -4.97 -23.58 5.47
CA LEU A 112 -3.66 -24.20 5.71
C LEU A 112 -2.84 -24.44 4.43
N PRO A 113 -3.37 -25.05 3.34
CA PRO A 113 -2.57 -25.26 2.12
C PRO A 113 -2.15 -23.94 1.46
N THR A 114 -3.04 -22.94 1.43
CA THR A 114 -2.73 -21.61 0.88
C THR A 114 -1.66 -20.89 1.70
N GLY A 115 -1.76 -20.94 3.03
CA GLY A 115 -0.76 -20.39 3.94
C GLY A 115 0.59 -21.10 3.85
N LEU A 116 0.58 -22.43 3.74
CA LEU A 116 1.79 -23.23 3.56
C LEU A 116 2.49 -22.89 2.23
N LEU A 117 1.73 -22.78 1.14
CA LEU A 117 2.27 -22.40 -0.16
C LEU A 117 2.93 -21.02 -0.11
N LEU A 118 2.27 -20.03 0.52
CA LEU A 118 2.85 -18.71 0.73
C LEU A 118 4.15 -18.77 1.56
N CYS A 119 4.15 -19.54 2.65
CA CYS A 119 5.32 -19.73 3.50
C CYS A 119 6.49 -20.35 2.74
N LEU A 120 6.24 -21.37 1.92
CA LEU A 120 7.25 -22.02 1.11
C LEU A 120 7.83 -21.08 0.03
N CYS A 121 6.99 -20.26 -0.60
CA CYS A 121 7.44 -19.23 -1.54
C CYS A 121 8.39 -18.21 -0.87
N LEU A 122 8.04 -17.75 0.33
CA LEU A 122 8.89 -16.85 1.10
C LEU A 122 10.20 -17.55 1.51
N LEU A 123 10.12 -18.77 2.03
CA LEU A 123 11.30 -19.55 2.43
C LEU A 123 12.25 -19.76 1.25
N GLN A 124 11.72 -20.01 0.05
CA GLN A 124 12.51 -20.11 -1.18
C GLN A 124 13.27 -18.82 -1.48
N ALA A 125 12.64 -17.66 -1.35
CA ALA A 125 13.29 -16.36 -1.53
C ALA A 125 14.45 -16.15 -0.55
N PHE A 126 14.23 -16.46 0.73
CA PHE A 126 15.25 -16.38 1.77
C PHE A 126 16.37 -17.40 1.55
N ALA A 127 16.05 -18.62 1.15
CA ALA A 127 17.03 -19.66 0.84
C ALA A 127 17.95 -19.26 -0.32
N TYR A 128 17.43 -18.61 -1.37
CA TYR A 128 18.26 -18.08 -2.45
C TYR A 128 19.21 -16.98 -1.97
N ARG A 129 18.75 -16.09 -1.08
CA ARG A 129 19.62 -15.07 -0.46
C ARG A 129 20.70 -15.73 0.41
N LEU A 130 20.31 -16.69 1.24
CA LEU A 130 21.22 -17.38 2.16
C LEU A 130 22.27 -18.19 1.40
N ARG A 131 21.91 -18.84 0.28
CA ARG A 131 22.85 -19.57 -0.58
C ARG A 131 24.00 -18.69 -1.05
N ARG A 132 23.75 -17.41 -1.35
CA ARG A 132 24.81 -16.46 -1.72
C ARG A 132 25.75 -16.19 -0.55
N VAL A 133 25.21 -16.00 0.66
CA VAL A 133 26.00 -15.77 1.88
C VAL A 133 26.87 -16.99 2.20
N ILE A 134 26.28 -18.18 2.14
CA ILE A 134 27.00 -19.45 2.35
C ILE A 134 28.12 -19.59 1.31
N ALA A 135 27.82 -19.37 0.02
CA ALA A 135 28.84 -19.46 -1.03
C ALA A 135 29.96 -18.41 -0.88
N ALA A 136 29.64 -17.21 -0.39
CA ALA A 136 30.63 -16.17 -0.10
C ALA A 136 31.55 -16.56 1.06
N PHE A 137 31.02 -17.26 2.07
CA PHE A 137 31.79 -17.78 3.19
C PHE A 137 32.78 -18.87 2.76
N TYR A 138 32.34 -19.83 1.95
CA TYR A 138 33.20 -20.94 1.48
C TYR A 138 34.19 -20.53 0.36
N PHE A 139 33.85 -19.57 -0.49
CA PHE A 139 34.69 -19.17 -1.64
C PHE A 139 35.00 -17.66 -1.69
N PRO A 140 35.73 -17.11 -0.70
CA PRO A 140 35.95 -15.67 -0.56
C PRO A 140 36.72 -15.06 -1.74
N LYS A 141 37.72 -15.79 -2.29
CA LYS A 141 38.51 -15.33 -3.45
C LYS A 141 37.64 -15.06 -4.69
N ARG A 142 36.59 -15.87 -4.92
CA ARG A 142 35.68 -15.71 -6.07
C ARG A 142 34.69 -14.57 -5.84
N GLU A 143 34.17 -14.40 -4.63
CA GLU A 143 33.25 -13.29 -4.32
C GLU A 143 33.98 -11.93 -4.36
N LYS A 144 35.22 -11.83 -3.85
CA LYS A 144 36.03 -10.60 -3.94
C LYS A 144 36.21 -10.14 -5.40
N LYS A 145 36.49 -11.05 -6.34
CA LYS A 145 36.59 -10.73 -7.78
C LYS A 145 35.27 -10.20 -8.35
N ARG A 146 34.13 -10.77 -7.97
CA ARG A 146 32.81 -10.30 -8.42
C ARG A 146 32.48 -8.92 -7.84
N ILE A 147 32.80 -8.69 -6.57
CA ILE A 147 32.58 -7.39 -5.90
C ILE A 147 33.44 -6.33 -6.56
N LEU A 148 34.73 -6.59 -6.79
CA LEU A 148 35.64 -5.66 -7.46
C LEU A 148 35.16 -5.32 -8.88
N PHE A 149 34.75 -6.34 -9.64
CA PHE A 149 34.17 -6.13 -10.97
C PHE A 149 32.94 -5.23 -10.91
N PHE A 150 31.99 -5.52 -10.02
CA PHE A 150 30.76 -4.75 -9.88
C PHE A 150 31.03 -3.31 -9.41
N TYR A 151 31.98 -3.14 -8.49
CA TYR A 151 32.45 -1.84 -8.03
C TYR A 151 33.03 -1.01 -9.18
N ASN A 152 33.92 -1.61 -9.99
CA ASN A 152 34.50 -0.97 -11.16
C ASN A 152 33.43 -0.62 -12.22
N GLU A 153 32.43 -1.50 -12.41
CA GLU A 153 31.33 -1.23 -13.32
C GLU A 153 30.44 -0.08 -12.83
N LEU A 154 30.13 -0.03 -11.52
CA LEU A 154 29.40 1.08 -10.91
C LEU A 154 30.17 2.40 -11.02
N LEU A 155 31.48 2.38 -10.79
CA LEU A 155 32.34 3.55 -10.99
C LEU A 155 32.30 4.05 -12.43
N LYS A 156 32.44 3.14 -13.41
CA LYS A 156 32.33 3.48 -14.83
C LYS A 156 30.98 4.10 -15.16
N LYS A 157 29.88 3.54 -14.65
CA LYS A 157 28.52 4.06 -14.85
C LYS A 157 28.35 5.45 -14.22
N ARG A 158 28.84 5.66 -12.99
CA ARG A 158 28.82 6.97 -12.32
C ARG A 158 29.63 8.00 -13.10
N ALA A 159 30.85 7.66 -13.52
CA ALA A 159 31.68 8.53 -14.34
C ALA A 159 31.01 8.90 -15.67
N ALA A 160 30.39 7.93 -16.35
CA ALA A 160 29.63 8.18 -17.58
C ALA A 160 28.43 9.10 -17.34
N PHE A 161 27.66 8.88 -16.27
CA PHE A 161 26.53 9.72 -15.90
C PHE A 161 26.96 11.16 -15.61
N THR A 162 28.04 11.35 -14.85
CA THR A 162 28.61 12.67 -14.56
C THR A 162 29.06 13.38 -15.84
N LYS A 163 29.70 12.66 -16.79
CA LYS A 163 30.06 13.20 -18.11
C LYS A 163 28.82 13.71 -18.87
N LEU A 164 27.76 12.90 -18.92
CA LEU A 164 26.52 13.24 -19.64
C LEU A 164 25.82 14.44 -19.01
N ARG A 165 25.68 14.44 -17.67
CA ARG A 165 25.11 15.57 -16.91
C ARG A 165 25.88 16.86 -17.15
N ARG A 166 27.21 16.81 -17.10
CA ARG A 166 28.06 17.97 -17.37
C ARG A 166 27.91 18.46 -18.81
N ALA A 167 27.92 17.56 -19.79
CA ALA A 167 27.70 17.93 -21.19
C ALA A 167 26.34 18.62 -21.39
N ALA A 168 25.29 18.17 -20.69
CA ALA A 168 24.00 18.84 -20.71
C ALA A 168 24.05 20.24 -20.09
N ILE A 169 24.73 20.42 -18.96
CA ILE A 169 24.92 21.73 -18.31
C ILE A 169 25.66 22.70 -19.24
N VAL A 170 26.78 22.26 -19.84
CA VAL A 170 27.58 23.08 -20.77
C VAL A 170 26.74 23.48 -22.00
N ARG A 171 26.00 22.54 -22.60
CA ARG A 171 25.10 22.84 -23.72
C ARG A 171 24.04 23.87 -23.35
N ARG A 172 23.43 23.76 -22.16
CA ARG A 172 22.44 24.72 -21.67
C ARG A 172 23.04 26.10 -21.42
N ALA A 173 24.25 26.17 -20.85
CA ALA A 173 24.96 27.41 -20.66
C ALA A 173 25.27 28.09 -22.01
N GLN A 174 25.71 27.32 -23.02
CA GLN A 174 25.93 27.83 -24.37
C GLN A 174 24.64 28.32 -25.05
N GLN A 175 23.51 27.63 -24.86
CA GLN A 175 22.21 28.07 -25.37
C GLN A 175 21.75 29.38 -24.73
N GLN A 176 22.03 29.61 -23.44
CA GLN A 176 21.74 30.87 -22.77
C GLN A 176 22.67 32.01 -23.20
N LYS A 177 23.90 31.70 -23.62
CA LYS A 177 24.86 32.64 -24.20
C LYS A 177 24.47 33.09 -25.61
N GLY A 178 23.66 32.31 -26.33
CA GLY A 178 23.20 32.65 -27.68
C GLY A 178 22.57 34.05 -27.74
N PRO A 179 22.67 34.77 -28.88
CA PRO A 179 22.19 36.14 -28.99
C PRO A 179 20.71 36.19 -28.59
N ARG A 180 20.42 36.90 -27.51
CA ARG A 180 19.03 37.23 -27.17
C ARG A 180 18.49 38.04 -28.34
N HIS A 181 17.54 37.44 -29.07
CA HIS A 181 16.85 38.18 -30.12
C HIS A 181 16.23 39.43 -29.49
N HIS A 182 16.55 40.61 -30.02
CA HIS A 182 16.07 41.92 -29.55
C HIS A 182 14.54 41.95 -29.34
N LEU A 183 13.80 41.11 -30.07
CA LEU A 183 12.36 40.90 -29.92
C LEU A 183 11.96 40.33 -28.54
N VAL A 184 12.77 39.45 -27.94
CA VAL A 184 12.53 38.85 -26.61
C VAL A 184 12.62 39.92 -25.52
N ASP A 185 13.59 40.84 -25.62
CA ASP A 185 13.75 41.93 -24.66
C ASP A 185 12.62 42.97 -24.78
N ILE A 186 12.15 43.24 -26.01
CA ILE A 186 10.95 44.08 -26.25
C ILE A 186 9.70 43.41 -25.64
N LEU A 187 9.52 42.11 -25.87
CA LEU A 187 8.35 41.36 -25.39
C LEU A 187 8.34 41.24 -23.85
N HIS A 188 9.52 41.09 -23.24
CA HIS A 188 9.71 41.09 -21.79
C HIS A 188 9.31 42.43 -21.14
N ARG A 189 9.54 43.55 -21.84
CA ARG A 189 9.10 44.89 -21.38
C ARG A 189 7.60 45.12 -21.58
N ARG A 190 7.02 44.64 -22.68
CA ARG A 190 5.63 44.93 -23.07
C ARG A 190 4.59 44.09 -22.31
N CYS A 191 4.92 42.85 -21.94
CA CYS A 191 3.95 41.90 -21.36
C CYS A 191 4.43 41.33 -20.01
N PRO A 192 3.88 41.79 -18.86
CA PRO A 192 4.29 41.28 -17.54
C PRO A 192 3.98 39.79 -17.34
N LEU A 193 2.95 39.26 -18.02
CA LEU A 193 2.54 37.86 -17.96
C LEU A 193 3.53 36.89 -18.62
N LEU A 194 4.32 37.36 -19.60
CA LEU A 194 5.32 36.55 -20.31
C LEU A 194 6.69 36.54 -19.61
N ARG A 195 6.91 37.44 -18.64
CA ARG A 195 8.19 37.55 -17.90
C ARG A 195 8.68 36.23 -17.29
N PRO A 196 7.84 35.41 -16.62
CA PRO A 196 8.32 34.15 -16.02
C PRO A 196 8.84 33.15 -17.05
N TRP A 197 8.35 33.22 -18.29
CA TRP A 197 8.73 32.31 -19.37
C TRP A 197 9.97 32.75 -20.13
N LEU A 198 10.25 34.06 -20.15
CA LEU A 198 11.39 34.68 -20.84
C LEU A 198 12.65 34.85 -19.97
N ARG A 199 12.56 34.63 -18.65
CA ARG A 199 13.72 34.68 -17.73
C ARG A 199 14.73 33.59 -18.02
N ARG A 200 16.01 33.81 -17.66
CA ARG A 200 17.01 32.74 -17.68
C ARG A 200 16.56 31.65 -16.69
N ARG A 201 17.09 30.45 -16.85
CA ARG A 201 16.79 29.32 -15.99
C ARG A 201 18.08 28.75 -15.44
N CYS A 202 18.04 28.13 -14.27
CA CYS A 202 19.21 27.43 -13.76
C CYS A 202 19.65 26.34 -14.74
N VAL A 203 20.94 26.31 -15.09
CA VAL A 203 21.50 25.31 -16.03
C VAL A 203 21.43 23.87 -15.50
N VAL A 204 21.28 23.69 -14.18
CA VAL A 204 21.20 22.40 -13.50
C VAL A 204 19.75 21.91 -13.38
N CYS A 205 18.91 22.64 -12.64
CA CYS A 205 17.55 22.23 -12.27
C CYS A 205 16.42 22.85 -13.12
N LEU A 206 16.75 23.78 -14.03
CA LEU A 206 15.78 24.49 -14.90
C LEU A 206 14.77 25.41 -14.18
N ALA A 207 14.97 25.65 -12.87
CA ALA A 207 14.19 26.65 -12.13
C ALA A 207 14.37 28.06 -12.71
N PRO A 208 13.33 28.91 -12.72
CA PRO A 208 13.45 30.28 -13.22
C PRO A 208 14.40 31.12 -12.38
N GLU A 209 15.06 32.09 -13.02
CA GLU A 209 15.97 33.04 -12.38
C GLU A 209 15.25 33.90 -11.32
N THR A 210 15.80 33.85 -10.11
CA THR A 210 15.43 34.66 -8.93
C THR A 210 16.47 35.76 -8.70
N PRO A 211 16.14 36.85 -7.98
CA PRO A 211 17.12 37.88 -7.65
C PRO A 211 18.35 37.33 -6.89
N GLU A 212 18.14 36.26 -6.12
CA GLU A 212 19.19 35.56 -5.37
C GLU A 212 20.02 34.57 -6.22
N SER A 213 19.78 34.47 -7.52
CA SER A 213 20.49 33.50 -8.37
C SER A 213 21.96 33.87 -8.58
N TYR A 214 22.83 32.86 -8.64
CA TYR A 214 24.26 33.05 -8.82
C TYR A 214 24.62 33.00 -10.30
N VAL A 215 25.24 34.07 -10.80
CA VAL A 215 25.77 34.15 -12.17
C VAL A 215 27.29 33.99 -12.12
N CYS A 216 27.81 33.07 -12.93
CA CYS A 216 29.25 32.81 -12.96
C CYS A 216 30.02 34.07 -13.45
N PRO A 217 31.00 34.59 -12.69
CA PRO A 217 31.70 35.84 -13.00
C PRO A 217 32.79 35.69 -14.08
N THR A 218 33.09 34.47 -14.51
CA THR A 218 34.13 34.21 -15.50
C THR A 218 33.78 34.84 -16.84
N LEU A 219 34.71 35.61 -17.38
CA LEU A 219 34.68 36.11 -18.76
C LEU A 219 34.37 34.91 -19.67
N ASP A 220 33.28 35.01 -20.45
CA ASP A 220 32.72 33.98 -21.34
C ASP A 220 31.74 32.92 -20.82
N CYS A 221 31.52 32.76 -19.52
CA CYS A 221 30.62 31.69 -19.04
C CYS A 221 29.15 32.09 -18.91
N GLU A 222 28.85 33.23 -18.27
CA GLU A 222 27.49 33.76 -17.98
C GLU A 222 26.43 32.75 -17.49
N ALA A 223 26.85 31.60 -16.97
CA ALA A 223 25.93 30.53 -16.60
C ALA A 223 25.18 30.88 -15.32
N VAL A 224 23.85 30.68 -15.32
CA VAL A 224 22.97 30.98 -14.19
C VAL A 224 22.70 29.74 -13.35
N TYR A 225 22.89 29.85 -12.04
CA TYR A 225 22.66 28.80 -11.05
C TYR A 225 21.65 29.26 -9.98
N CYS A 226 20.81 28.33 -9.52
CA CYS A 226 20.04 28.54 -8.30
C CYS A 226 20.98 28.43 -7.08
N LEU A 227 20.72 29.11 -5.96
CA LEU A 227 21.60 29.05 -4.78
C LEU A 227 21.87 27.62 -4.31
N SER A 228 20.82 26.81 -4.14
CA SER A 228 20.98 25.41 -3.74
C SER A 228 21.81 24.61 -4.74
N CYS A 229 21.60 24.83 -6.04
CA CYS A 229 22.36 24.19 -7.10
C CYS A 229 23.84 24.59 -7.09
N TRP A 230 24.13 25.84 -6.69
CA TRP A 230 25.49 26.37 -6.62
C TRP A 230 26.23 25.80 -5.42
N ASP A 231 25.58 25.71 -4.26
CA ASP A 231 26.11 25.10 -3.05
C ASP A 231 26.32 23.59 -3.23
N ASP A 232 25.37 22.89 -3.87
CA ASP A 232 25.50 21.46 -4.22
C ASP A 232 26.72 21.18 -5.12
N MET A 233 27.11 22.15 -5.95
CA MET A 233 28.30 22.08 -6.80
C MET A 233 29.57 22.57 -6.11
N GLN A 234 29.56 22.71 -4.78
CA GLN A 234 30.69 23.17 -3.97
C GLN A 234 31.23 24.53 -4.42
N GLN A 235 30.34 25.41 -4.90
CA GLN A 235 30.71 26.75 -5.38
C GLN A 235 31.72 26.74 -6.52
N ARG A 236 31.78 25.64 -7.29
CA ARG A 236 32.61 25.51 -8.49
C ARG A 236 31.72 25.45 -9.72
N CYS A 237 32.02 26.25 -10.73
CA CYS A 237 31.27 26.26 -11.98
C CYS A 237 31.62 25.04 -12.84
N PRO A 238 30.69 24.09 -13.11
CA PRO A 238 30.99 22.91 -13.93
C PRO A 238 31.32 23.25 -15.40
N VAL A 239 31.01 24.47 -15.84
CA VAL A 239 31.32 24.95 -17.19
C VAL A 239 32.76 25.43 -17.28
N CYS A 240 33.24 26.20 -16.31
CA CYS A 240 34.60 26.78 -16.31
C CYS A 240 35.67 25.82 -15.80
N THR A 241 35.36 25.03 -14.77
CA THR A 241 36.39 24.24 -14.09
C THR A 241 36.75 22.99 -14.90
N PRO A 242 38.04 22.70 -15.16
CA PRO A 242 38.46 21.52 -15.91
C PRO A 242 38.03 20.21 -15.24
N ARG A 243 37.97 19.14 -16.03
CA ARG A 243 37.36 17.87 -15.60
C ARG A 243 38.15 17.14 -14.53
N GLU A 244 39.48 17.26 -14.53
CA GLU A 244 40.32 16.62 -13.53
C GLU A 244 40.10 17.20 -12.11
N GLU A 245 39.85 18.50 -11.98
CA GLU A 245 39.73 19.20 -10.69
C GLU A 245 38.38 19.05 -9.98
N LEU A 246 37.32 18.63 -10.70
CA LEU A 246 36.04 18.25 -10.08
C LEU A 246 36.02 16.80 -9.60
N SER A 247 36.94 15.97 -10.12
CA SER A 247 37.01 14.53 -9.83
C SER A 247 38.14 14.15 -8.88
N SER A 248 38.91 15.12 -8.39
CA SER A 248 40.17 14.91 -7.67
C SER A 248 40.03 14.17 -6.32
N SER A 249 38.83 13.80 -5.90
CA SER A 249 38.60 13.02 -4.67
C SER A 249 38.42 11.51 -4.89
N ALA A 250 38.50 10.96 -6.12
CA ALA A 250 38.03 9.58 -6.34
C ALA A 250 38.92 8.61 -7.13
N PHE A 251 40.11 8.99 -7.63
CA PHE A 251 40.86 8.08 -8.52
C PHE A 251 42.36 8.15 -8.32
N SER A 252 42.84 7.67 -7.17
CA SER A 252 44.19 7.12 -7.09
C SER A 252 44.09 5.66 -7.54
N ASP A 253 44.46 5.40 -8.78
CA ASP A 253 44.51 4.06 -9.38
C ASP A 253 45.79 3.37 -8.89
N SER A 254 45.80 2.94 -7.62
CA SER A 254 46.89 2.10 -7.10
C SER A 254 46.67 0.67 -7.59
N ASN A 255 47.22 0.38 -8.77
CA ASN A 255 47.50 -0.98 -9.20
C ASN A 255 48.61 -1.56 -8.31
N ASP A 256 48.27 -1.95 -7.08
CA ASP A 256 49.12 -2.85 -6.30
C ASP A 256 48.78 -4.27 -6.73
N ASP A 257 49.61 -4.78 -7.65
CA ASP A 257 49.78 -6.19 -7.94
C ASP A 257 50.09 -6.94 -6.65
N THR A 258 49.06 -7.50 -6.02
CA THR A 258 49.23 -8.48 -4.94
C THR A 258 49.41 -9.85 -5.58
N THR A 259 50.69 -10.19 -5.77
CA THR A 259 51.19 -11.53 -6.02
C THR A 259 50.56 -12.47 -4.99
N TYR A 260 49.72 -13.40 -5.43
CA TYR A 260 49.25 -14.48 -4.56
C TYR A 260 50.43 -15.43 -4.36
N ALA A 261 50.94 -15.50 -3.14
CA ALA A 261 51.77 -16.61 -2.70
C ALA A 261 50.98 -17.93 -2.82
N GLU A 262 51.69 -18.98 -3.24
CA GLU A 262 51.24 -20.36 -3.44
C GLU A 262 50.59 -20.97 -2.18
#